data_AF-A0A6M0CFE4-F1
#
_entry.id   AF-A0A6M0CFE4-F1
#
_cell.length_a   1.000
_cell.length_b   1.000
_cell.length_c   1.000
_cell.angle_alpha   90.00
_cell.angle_beta   90.00
_cell.angle_gamma   90.00
#
_symmetry.space_group_name_H-M   'P 1'
#
loop_
_entity.id
_entity.type
_entity.pdbx_description
1 polymer ?
#
loop_
_entity_poly.entity_id
_entity_poly.type
_entity_poly.pdbx_seq_one_letter_code
_entity_poly.pdbx_strand_id
1 'polypeptide(L)'
;MTLNFKKTRSLLFFIATMLFISITNAQSTQSSVDANTSRASNEVSCEVDSLKQNKATSGCLPSSCRGVKTKFGEAKVISNLRTNLISLKAGMEKSNTIKFDPRAYDIHDIIGTTDDESLQIIIREIKLIEQEVSNKTDVTLATLSLPKNKAKQIAYLDHRITTLKKFL
;
A
#
# COMPACT_ATOMS: atom_id res chain seq x y z
N MET A 1 -42.21 48.41 18.94
CA MET A 1 -41.16 47.51 19.46
C MET A 1 -41.69 46.09 19.33
N THR A 2 -41.27 45.36 18.29
CA THR A 2 -41.82 44.05 17.93
C THR A 2 -40.68 43.10 17.63
N LEU A 3 -40.42 42.17 18.56
CA LEU A 3 -39.46 41.08 18.43
C LEU A 3 -40.03 39.97 17.54
N ASN A 4 -39.28 39.56 16.52
CA ASN A 4 -39.55 38.37 15.72
C ASN A 4 -38.43 37.34 15.96
N PHE A 5 -38.66 36.40 16.87
CA PHE A 5 -37.88 35.16 17.00
C PHE A 5 -38.66 34.02 16.34
N LYS A 6 -38.42 33.80 15.05
CA LYS A 6 -38.91 32.63 14.32
C LYS A 6 -37.74 31.68 14.06
N LYS A 7 -37.98 30.41 14.42
CA LYS A 7 -37.20 29.19 14.16
C LYS A 7 -36.25 28.73 15.26
N THR A 8 -36.88 28.25 16.33
CA THR A 8 -36.48 27.02 17.01
C THR A 8 -36.64 25.80 16.11
N ARG A 9 -35.82 24.77 16.38
CA ARG A 9 -35.87 23.34 15.98
C ARG A 9 -34.70 22.87 15.12
N SER A 10 -33.64 22.44 15.81
CA SER A 10 -32.91 21.22 15.43
C SER A 10 -32.23 20.70 16.69
N LEU A 11 -33.02 20.03 17.52
CA LEU A 11 -32.56 19.38 18.75
C LEU A 11 -32.25 17.92 18.41
N LEU A 12 -30.99 17.54 18.62
CA LEU A 12 -30.48 16.20 18.93
C LEU A 12 -31.22 14.98 18.34
N PHE A 13 -30.60 14.35 17.35
CA PHE A 13 -30.66 12.89 17.18
C PHE A 13 -29.23 12.35 17.27
N PHE A 14 -28.78 12.06 18.49
CA PHE A 14 -27.61 11.21 18.71
C PHE A 14 -28.06 9.75 18.71
N ILE A 15 -27.56 9.02 17.73
CA ILE A 15 -27.75 7.59 17.50
C ILE A 15 -26.83 6.84 18.48
N ALA A 16 -27.40 6.04 19.37
CA ALA A 16 -26.67 5.08 20.18
C ALA A 16 -27.46 3.77 20.22
N THR A 17 -27.32 2.99 19.16
CA THR A 17 -27.89 1.65 19.08
C THR A 17 -26.91 0.68 18.43
N MET A 18 -26.62 -0.38 19.19
CA MET A 18 -26.15 -1.70 18.79
C MET A 18 -24.68 -1.87 18.42
N LEU A 19 -24.02 -3.02 18.61
CA LEU A 19 -24.14 -4.21 19.47
C LEU A 19 -23.00 -5.10 18.92
N PHE A 20 -21.87 -5.28 19.61
CA PHE A 20 -20.81 -6.18 19.12
C PHE A 20 -20.10 -6.89 20.27
N ILE A 21 -20.70 -8.00 20.71
CA ILE A 21 -20.01 -9.14 21.36
C ILE A 21 -20.92 -10.33 21.00
N SER A 22 -20.55 -11.32 20.19
CA SER A 22 -19.45 -12.29 20.23
C SER A 22 -19.49 -13.05 18.89
N ILE A 23 -18.39 -13.67 18.39
CA ILE A 23 -18.22 -15.14 18.21
C ILE A 23 -16.72 -15.47 18.03
N THR A 24 -16.32 -16.59 18.64
CA THR A 24 -15.02 -17.27 18.73
C THR A 24 -14.73 -18.25 17.56
N ASN A 25 -13.45 -18.67 17.47
CA ASN A 25 -12.89 -19.98 17.06
C ASN A 25 -11.99 -20.04 15.80
N ALA A 26 -10.74 -20.48 16.00
CA ALA A 26 -10.07 -21.56 15.24
C ALA A 26 -8.69 -21.86 15.91
N GLN A 27 -8.63 -22.88 16.77
CA GLN A 27 -7.97 -24.18 16.53
C GLN A 27 -6.43 -24.17 16.59
N SER A 28 -5.91 -24.59 17.74
CA SER A 28 -4.59 -25.23 17.86
C SER A 28 -4.80 -26.72 18.15
N THR A 29 -4.51 -27.58 17.19
CA THR A 29 -4.30 -29.01 17.41
C THR A 29 -2.82 -29.26 17.61
N GLN A 30 -2.43 -29.59 18.83
CA GLN A 30 -1.12 -30.19 19.10
C GLN A 30 -1.40 -31.50 19.83
N SER A 31 -1.41 -32.59 19.05
CA SER A 31 -1.38 -33.94 19.59
C SER A 31 0.02 -34.25 20.06
N SER A 32 0.11 -34.78 21.27
CA SER A 32 1.25 -35.49 21.85
C SER A 32 1.53 -36.80 21.09
N VAL A 33 2.77 -37.28 21.17
CA VAL A 33 3.19 -38.64 21.58
C VAL A 33 4.64 -38.88 21.16
N ASP A 34 5.43 -39.34 22.14
CA ASP A 34 6.83 -39.74 22.09
C ASP A 34 7.12 -40.92 21.13
N ALA A 35 8.32 -40.97 20.55
CA ALA A 35 9.12 -42.20 20.44
C ALA A 35 10.54 -41.93 19.89
N ASN A 36 11.55 -42.26 20.71
CA ASN A 36 12.91 -42.57 20.29
C ASN A 36 12.93 -43.57 19.11
N THR A 37 13.76 -43.34 18.10
CA THR A 37 14.55 -44.40 17.44
C THR A 37 15.74 -43.79 16.72
N SER A 38 16.91 -44.19 17.20
CA SER A 38 18.25 -43.98 16.66
C SER A 38 18.39 -44.54 15.24
N ARG A 39 19.09 -43.83 14.35
CA ARG A 39 19.92 -44.47 13.31
C ARG A 39 21.03 -43.53 12.84
N ALA A 40 22.24 -43.87 13.26
CA ALA A 40 23.51 -43.43 12.72
C ALA A 40 23.79 -44.10 11.37
N SER A 41 24.83 -43.61 10.68
CA SER A 41 25.42 -44.07 9.39
C SER A 41 24.62 -43.62 8.14
N ASN A 42 25.18 -43.02 7.08
CA ASN A 42 26.54 -43.08 6.55
C ASN A 42 27.08 -41.71 6.09
N GLU A 43 28.36 -41.53 6.39
CA GLU A 43 29.32 -40.65 5.72
C GLU A 43 29.48 -41.08 4.26
N VAL A 44 29.18 -40.18 3.31
CA VAL A 44 29.58 -40.32 1.90
C VAL A 44 30.31 -39.04 1.52
N SER A 45 31.63 -39.16 1.53
CA SER A 45 32.56 -38.26 0.86
C SER A 45 32.27 -38.25 -0.64
N CYS A 46 32.06 -37.06 -1.19
CA CYS A 46 32.20 -36.76 -2.61
C CYS A 46 32.89 -35.40 -2.71
N GLU A 47 34.21 -35.43 -2.52
CA GLU A 47 35.09 -34.39 -3.04
C GLU A 47 35.21 -34.61 -4.55
N VAL A 48 34.63 -33.70 -5.33
CA VAL A 48 34.88 -33.59 -6.78
C VAL A 48 34.96 -32.10 -7.14
N ASP A 49 36.19 -31.69 -7.41
CA ASP A 49 36.65 -30.64 -8.32
C ASP A 49 35.68 -29.50 -8.73
N SER A 50 35.96 -28.33 -8.16
CA SER A 50 36.23 -27.07 -8.88
C SER A 50 35.77 -26.97 -10.33
N LEU A 51 34.52 -26.58 -10.56
CA LEU A 51 34.12 -25.90 -11.79
C LEU A 51 33.12 -24.78 -11.48
N LYS A 52 33.58 -23.56 -11.78
CA LYS A 52 32.82 -22.29 -11.79
C LYS A 52 31.38 -22.47 -12.26
N GLN A 53 30.41 -22.37 -11.33
CA GLN A 53 29.08 -21.87 -11.66
C GLN A 53 28.54 -21.00 -10.52
N ASN A 54 28.30 -19.74 -10.89
CA ASN A 54 27.48 -18.77 -10.16
C ASN A 54 26.15 -19.40 -9.73
N LYS A 55 26.00 -19.75 -8.45
CA LYS A 55 24.73 -19.79 -7.73
C LYS A 55 24.97 -20.10 -6.25
N ALA A 56 25.14 -19.04 -5.46
CA ALA A 56 24.72 -19.05 -4.08
C ALA A 56 23.81 -17.83 -3.90
N THR A 57 22.52 -18.04 -4.12
CA THR A 57 21.46 -17.34 -3.39
C THR A 57 21.78 -17.49 -1.90
N SER A 58 22.60 -16.59 -1.35
CA SER A 58 22.90 -16.55 0.07
C SER A 58 21.69 -15.94 0.76
N GLY A 59 20.69 -16.81 0.96
CA GLY A 59 19.68 -16.68 1.98
C GLY A 59 20.38 -16.21 3.25
N CYS A 60 20.08 -14.98 3.59
CA CYS A 60 20.69 -14.24 4.65
C CYS A 60 20.30 -14.96 5.97
N LEU A 61 21.27 -15.41 6.79
CA LEU A 61 20.98 -16.19 8.00
C LEU A 61 20.07 -15.38 8.94
N PRO A 62 19.02 -15.99 9.54
CA PRO A 62 17.92 -15.28 10.19
C PRO A 62 18.33 -14.44 11.42
N SER A 63 19.49 -14.71 12.01
CA SER A 63 20.02 -13.95 13.15
C SER A 63 20.84 -12.70 12.75
N SER A 64 21.42 -12.67 11.54
CA SER A 64 22.29 -11.57 11.10
C SER A 64 21.57 -10.52 10.22
N CYS A 65 20.29 -10.74 9.91
CA CYS A 65 19.49 -9.81 9.09
C CYS A 65 18.75 -8.75 9.88
N ARG A 66 18.79 -8.83 11.22
CA ARG A 66 18.06 -7.91 12.12
C ARG A 66 18.81 -6.61 12.41
N GLY A 67 20.00 -6.41 11.83
CA GLY A 67 20.87 -5.26 12.10
C GLY A 67 21.32 -4.47 10.86
N VAL A 68 21.14 -4.98 9.65
CA VAL A 68 21.35 -4.18 8.44
C VAL A 68 20.03 -3.46 8.17
N LYS A 69 20.04 -2.13 8.19
CA LYS A 69 18.93 -1.26 7.71
C LYS A 69 18.64 -1.57 6.25
N THR A 70 18.05 -2.71 5.98
CA THR A 70 17.81 -3.17 4.64
C THR A 70 16.50 -2.57 4.18
N LYS A 71 16.59 -1.91 3.03
CA LYS A 71 15.52 -1.22 2.31
C LYS A 71 14.34 -2.11 1.89
N PHE A 72 14.27 -3.36 2.35
CA PHE A 72 13.23 -4.32 1.97
C PHE A 72 11.83 -3.86 2.38
N GLY A 73 11.70 -3.15 3.51
CA GLY A 73 10.43 -2.53 3.90
C GLY A 73 10.03 -1.40 2.96
N GLU A 74 10.95 -0.47 2.67
CA GLU A 74 10.67 0.71 1.82
C GLU A 74 10.30 0.31 0.38
N ALA A 75 11.06 -0.61 -0.22
CA ALA A 75 10.79 -1.11 -1.56
C ALA A 75 9.40 -1.74 -1.67
N LYS A 76 8.95 -2.48 -0.64
CA LYS A 76 7.61 -3.07 -0.61
C LYS A 76 6.51 -1.99 -0.51
N VAL A 77 6.70 -0.99 0.35
CA VAL A 77 5.69 0.07 0.52
C VAL A 77 5.59 0.93 -0.75
N ILE A 78 6.70 1.27 -1.39
CA ILE A 78 6.70 2.01 -2.67
C ILE A 78 6.08 1.17 -3.79
N SER A 79 6.37 -0.14 -3.84
CA SER A 79 5.73 -1.04 -4.79
C SER A 79 4.21 -1.08 -4.60
N ASN A 80 3.71 -1.12 -3.36
CA ASN A 80 2.28 -1.06 -3.08
C ASN A 80 1.67 0.27 -3.54
N LEU A 81 2.34 1.39 -3.27
CA LEU A 81 1.90 2.71 -3.70
C LEU A 81 1.77 2.79 -5.24
N ARG A 82 2.74 2.21 -5.96
CA ARG A 82 2.70 2.08 -7.42
C ARG A 82 1.52 1.23 -7.88
N THR A 83 1.30 0.07 -7.28
CA THR A 83 0.14 -0.78 -7.61
C THR A 83 -1.18 -0.04 -7.39
N ASN A 84 -1.28 0.74 -6.30
CA ASN A 84 -2.45 1.55 -6.00
C ASN A 84 -2.67 2.65 -7.06
N LEU A 85 -1.61 3.30 -7.52
CA LEU A 85 -1.65 4.29 -8.61
C LEU A 85 -2.08 3.66 -9.94
N ILE A 86 -1.52 2.50 -10.31
CA ILE A 86 -1.91 1.76 -11.52
C ILE A 86 -3.39 1.39 -11.45
N SER A 87 -3.86 0.92 -10.30
CA SER A 87 -5.28 0.61 -10.07
C SER A 87 -6.18 1.85 -10.20
N LEU A 88 -5.73 3.02 -9.73
CA LEU A 88 -6.45 4.29 -9.91
C LEU A 88 -6.55 4.65 -11.40
N LYS A 89 -5.42 4.62 -12.11
CA LYS A 89 -5.36 4.92 -13.55
C LYS A 89 -6.21 3.97 -14.39
N ALA A 90 -6.15 2.67 -14.11
CA ALA A 90 -7.03 1.69 -14.76
C ALA A 90 -8.52 1.94 -14.46
N GLY A 91 -8.85 2.47 -13.27
CA GLY A 91 -10.21 2.91 -12.95
C GLY A 91 -10.63 4.13 -13.78
N MET A 92 -9.71 5.08 -14.00
CA MET A 92 -9.95 6.26 -14.84
C MET A 92 -10.20 5.87 -16.29
N GLU A 93 -9.39 4.96 -16.85
CA GLU A 93 -9.55 4.44 -18.21
C GLU A 93 -10.93 3.78 -18.41
N LYS A 94 -11.43 3.09 -17.39
CA LYS A 94 -12.70 2.35 -17.42
C LYS A 94 -13.90 3.17 -16.93
N SER A 95 -13.69 4.42 -16.51
CA SER A 95 -14.78 5.23 -15.97
C SER A 95 -15.79 5.54 -17.08
N ASN A 96 -17.06 5.22 -16.82
CA ASN A 96 -18.16 5.51 -17.75
C ASN A 96 -18.81 6.87 -17.46
N THR A 97 -18.52 7.47 -16.31
CA THR A 97 -19.13 8.72 -15.83
C THR A 97 -18.36 9.94 -16.33
N ILE A 98 -17.02 9.88 -16.30
CA ILE A 98 -16.13 10.97 -16.67
C ILE A 98 -15.11 10.46 -17.70
N LYS A 99 -14.98 11.18 -18.83
CA LYS A 99 -13.93 10.93 -19.81
C LYS A 99 -12.68 11.75 -19.46
N PHE A 100 -11.66 11.04 -18.99
CA PHE A 100 -10.34 11.58 -18.68
C PHE A 100 -9.44 11.63 -19.93
N ASP A 101 -8.48 12.55 -19.95
CA ASP A 101 -7.42 12.56 -20.96
C ASP A 101 -6.55 11.29 -20.89
N PRO A 102 -6.19 10.66 -22.03
CA PRO A 102 -5.32 9.48 -22.05
C PRO A 102 -4.02 9.61 -21.29
N ARG A 103 -3.42 10.81 -21.25
CA ARG A 103 -2.19 11.04 -20.51
C ARG A 103 -2.38 10.86 -19.00
N ALA A 104 -3.58 11.08 -18.48
CA ALA A 104 -3.87 10.96 -17.05
C ALA A 104 -3.90 9.50 -16.58
N TYR A 105 -4.34 8.57 -17.43
CA TYR A 105 -4.40 7.15 -17.12
C TYR A 105 -3.31 6.29 -17.78
N ASP A 106 -2.41 6.91 -18.55
CA ASP A 106 -1.24 6.24 -19.11
C ASP A 106 -0.35 5.61 -18.02
N ILE A 107 -0.08 4.31 -18.12
CA ILE A 107 0.72 3.55 -17.15
C ILE A 107 2.19 3.40 -17.54
N HIS A 108 2.58 3.88 -18.72
CA HIS A 108 3.97 3.84 -19.14
C HIS A 108 4.81 4.79 -18.27
N ASP A 109 6.07 4.41 -18.05
CA ASP A 109 7.06 5.19 -17.29
C ASP A 109 6.71 5.45 -15.80
N ILE A 110 5.86 4.61 -15.18
CA ILE A 110 5.59 4.66 -13.72
C ILE A 110 6.68 3.91 -12.90
N ILE A 111 7.72 3.40 -13.55
CA ILE A 111 8.78 2.61 -12.90
C ILE A 111 10.06 3.44 -12.81
N GLY A 112 10.43 3.82 -11.58
CA GLY A 112 11.76 4.36 -11.32
C GLY A 112 12.80 3.26 -11.10
N THR A 113 14.05 3.57 -11.38
CA THR A 113 15.21 2.71 -11.12
C THR A 113 15.59 2.71 -9.63
N THR A 114 15.24 3.78 -8.92
CA THR A 114 15.45 3.94 -7.47
C THR A 114 14.14 4.22 -6.73
N ASP A 115 14.14 4.01 -5.42
CA ASP A 115 13.01 4.30 -4.54
C ASP A 115 12.60 5.79 -4.61
N ASP A 116 13.58 6.69 -4.61
CA ASP A 116 13.33 8.13 -4.60
C ASP A 116 12.85 8.61 -5.97
N GLU A 117 13.41 8.08 -7.05
CA GLU A 117 12.90 8.30 -8.41
C GLU A 117 11.46 7.81 -8.56
N SER A 118 11.17 6.59 -8.08
CA SER A 118 9.82 6.03 -8.09
C SER A 118 8.84 6.91 -7.32
N LEU A 119 9.26 7.46 -6.17
CA LEU A 119 8.43 8.36 -5.38
C LEU A 119 8.16 9.68 -6.12
N GLN A 120 9.17 10.25 -6.78
CA GLN A 120 9.02 11.47 -7.58
C GLN A 120 8.10 11.26 -8.79
N ILE A 121 8.22 10.12 -9.46
CA ILE A 121 7.30 9.72 -10.53
C ILE A 121 5.87 9.64 -9.98
N ILE A 122 5.64 8.93 -8.88
CA ILE A 122 4.31 8.81 -8.28
C ILE A 122 3.73 10.18 -7.90
N ILE A 123 4.52 11.08 -7.33
CA ILE A 123 4.11 12.45 -6.99
C ILE A 123 3.66 13.21 -8.24
N ARG A 124 4.45 13.15 -9.32
CA ARG A 124 4.14 13.81 -10.59
C ARG A 124 2.83 13.29 -11.17
N GLU A 125 2.66 11.97 -11.18
CA GLU A 125 1.48 11.32 -11.72
C GLU A 125 0.23 11.63 -10.89
N ILE A 126 0.32 11.62 -9.56
CA ILE A 126 -0.80 12.05 -8.70
C ILE A 126 -1.17 13.51 -8.99
N LYS A 127 -0.20 14.41 -9.13
CA LYS A 127 -0.48 15.82 -9.44
C LYS A 127 -1.20 15.98 -10.79
N LEU A 128 -0.80 15.20 -11.79
CA LEU A 128 -1.45 15.19 -13.10
C LEU A 128 -2.90 14.71 -12.98
N ILE A 129 -3.13 13.60 -12.27
CA ILE A 129 -4.49 13.09 -12.02
C ILE A 129 -5.32 14.09 -11.23
N GLU A 130 -4.78 14.73 -10.19
CA GLU A 130 -5.51 15.75 -9.42
C GLU A 130 -5.94 16.93 -10.29
N GLN A 131 -5.06 17.41 -11.16
CA GLN A 131 -5.38 18.47 -12.09
C GLN A 131 -6.51 18.03 -13.04
N GLU A 132 -6.42 16.82 -13.59
CA GLU A 132 -7.44 16.32 -14.49
C GLU A 132 -8.78 16.11 -13.78
N VAL A 133 -8.78 15.55 -12.57
CA VAL A 133 -10.00 15.40 -11.75
C VAL A 133 -10.59 16.78 -11.45
N SER A 134 -9.81 17.77 -11.03
CA SER A 134 -10.32 19.13 -10.78
C SER A 134 -10.77 19.87 -12.04
N ASN A 135 -10.29 19.50 -13.22
CA ASN A 135 -10.78 20.05 -14.49
C ASN A 135 -12.13 19.43 -14.91
N LYS A 136 -12.35 18.16 -14.57
CA LYS A 136 -13.55 17.39 -14.96
C LYS A 136 -14.64 17.38 -13.89
N THR A 137 -14.26 17.64 -12.65
CA THR A 137 -15.16 17.73 -11.50
C THR A 137 -15.06 19.14 -10.94
N ASP A 138 -16.15 19.75 -10.51
CA ASP A 138 -16.15 21.07 -9.86
C ASP A 138 -15.53 21.05 -8.45
N VAL A 139 -14.65 20.09 -8.17
CA VAL A 139 -14.01 19.87 -6.88
C VAL A 139 -12.60 20.45 -6.90
N THR A 140 -12.38 21.47 -6.09
CA THR A 140 -11.05 22.04 -5.86
C THR A 140 -10.30 21.18 -4.86
N LEU A 141 -9.29 20.46 -5.34
CA LEU A 141 -8.44 19.65 -4.49
C LEU A 141 -7.37 20.53 -3.80
N ALA A 142 -7.15 20.29 -2.51
CA ALA A 142 -6.12 21.03 -1.74
C ALA A 142 -4.73 20.85 -2.37
N THR A 143 -3.92 21.91 -2.37
CA THR A 143 -2.56 21.90 -2.93
C THR A 143 -1.71 20.79 -2.31
N LEU A 144 -0.99 20.06 -3.16
CA LEU A 144 -0.11 18.96 -2.76
C LEU A 144 1.09 19.49 -1.95
N SER A 145 0.96 19.51 -0.63
CA SER A 145 2.04 19.87 0.31
C SER A 145 2.62 18.59 0.92
N LEU A 146 3.82 18.23 0.50
CA LEU A 146 4.46 16.98 0.90
C LEU A 146 5.20 17.14 2.24
N PRO A 147 5.01 16.21 3.20
CA PRO A 147 5.78 16.21 4.43
C PRO A 147 7.25 15.86 4.15
N LYS A 148 8.18 16.44 4.92
CA LYS A 148 9.63 16.21 4.77
C LYS A 148 10.08 14.77 5.05
N ASN A 149 9.30 14.02 5.85
CA ASN A 149 9.65 12.66 6.23
C ASN A 149 9.10 11.66 5.19
N LYS A 150 9.97 10.80 4.65
CA LYS A 150 9.64 9.84 3.58
C LYS A 150 8.48 8.89 3.95
N ALA A 151 8.44 8.36 5.18
CA ALA A 151 7.35 7.48 5.60
C ALA A 151 6.01 8.23 5.65
N LYS A 152 6.01 9.46 6.20
CA LYS A 152 4.81 10.32 6.18
C LYS A 152 4.41 10.71 4.76
N GLN A 153 5.38 10.90 3.87
CA GLN A 153 5.15 11.23 2.47
C GLN A 153 4.45 10.08 1.76
N ILE A 154 4.93 8.85 1.95
CA ILE A 154 4.30 7.66 1.36
C ILE A 154 2.87 7.47 1.89
N ALA A 155 2.66 7.58 3.20
CA ALA A 155 1.31 7.47 3.79
C ALA A 155 0.36 8.57 3.27
N TYR A 156 0.86 9.80 3.09
CA TYR A 156 0.10 10.90 2.52
C TYR A 156 -0.30 10.63 1.07
N LEU A 157 0.63 10.14 0.24
CA LEU A 157 0.37 9.80 -1.16
C LEU A 157 -0.63 8.65 -1.29
N ASP A 158 -0.54 7.64 -0.42
CA ASP A 158 -1.47 6.51 -0.42
C ASP A 158 -2.90 6.95 -0.06
N HIS A 159 -3.03 7.79 0.96
CA HIS A 159 -4.32 8.41 1.31
C HIS A 159 -4.86 9.24 0.15
N ARG A 160 -3.99 9.95 -0.57
CA ARG A 160 -4.39 10.79 -1.70
C ARG A 160 -4.91 9.97 -2.87
N ILE A 161 -4.21 8.89 -3.24
CA ILE A 161 -4.69 7.93 -4.25
C ILE A 161 -6.05 7.37 -3.85
N THR A 162 -6.21 6.97 -2.59
CA THR A 162 -7.47 6.41 -2.08
C THR A 162 -8.61 7.43 -2.13
N THR A 163 -8.31 8.71 -1.90
CA THR A 163 -9.28 9.80 -2.03
C THR A 163 -9.69 9.99 -3.49
N LEU A 164 -8.74 9.97 -4.42
CA LEU A 164 -8.99 10.13 -5.86
C LEU A 164 -9.85 9.00 -6.43
N LYS A 165 -9.69 7.77 -5.94
CA LYS A 165 -10.52 6.63 -6.36
C LYS A 165 -12.02 6.83 -6.13
N LYS A 166 -12.43 7.73 -5.23
CA LYS A 166 -13.85 7.99 -4.93
C LYS A 166 -14.54 8.83 -6.01
N PHE A 167 -13.79 9.43 -6.93
CA PHE A 167 -14.32 10.27 -8.01
C PHE A 167 -14.45 9.53 -9.35
N LEU A 168 -14.12 8.24 -9.40
CA LEU A 168 -14.19 7.39 -10.58
C LEU A 168 -15.49 6.60 -10.62
#